data_AF-A0A536CYD9-F1
#
_entry.id   AF-A0A536CYD9-F1
#
_cell.length_a   1.000
_cell.length_b   1.000
_cell.length_c   1.000
_cell.angle_alpha   90.00
_cell.angle_beta   90.00
_cell.angle_gamma   90.00
#
_symmetry.space_group_name_H-M   'P 1'
#
loop_
_entity.id
_entity.type
_entity.pdbx_description
1 polymer ?
#
loop_
_entity_poly.entity_id
_entity_poly.type
_entity_poly.pdbx_seq_one_letter_code
_entity_poly.pdbx_strand_id
1 'polypeptide(L)'
;MVQSPTTDKNLIIAAINRLRPQRATAIGRAILVSLDAIFEGAEDDLPSAAFQNLDPNAASPRPTLPPLPGGQKAPASIVLLTDGQNNQFPPPLAVVDQAASRGVRIYTIGVGSAQGTIVRIQGRQIRTALDEVTLKKIAELTEGEYYNASTETDLRKVYETLTTQLVIRQEKTEITAFFTAAAAILAIIAGGLSLFWFNRLP
;
A
#
# COMPACT_ATOMS: atom_id res chain seq x y z
N MET A 1 -3.61 -14.00 3.65
CA MET A 1 -4.79 -13.30 3.10
C MET A 1 -4.27 -12.04 2.45
N VAL A 2 -4.75 -11.71 1.25
CA VAL A 2 -4.37 -10.50 0.50
C VAL A 2 -5.67 -9.82 0.10
N GLN A 3 -5.72 -8.50 0.25
CA GLN A 3 -6.84 -7.66 -0.19
C GLN A 3 -6.33 -6.80 -1.34
N SER A 4 -6.96 -6.88 -2.50
CA SER A 4 -6.60 -6.03 -3.64
C SER A 4 -6.78 -4.54 -3.30
N PRO A 5 -5.95 -3.65 -3.86
CA PRO A 5 -6.08 -2.21 -3.66
C PRO A 5 -7.51 -1.73 -3.95
N THR A 6 -8.09 -0.98 -3.02
CA THR A 6 -9.45 -0.45 -3.16
C THR A 6 -9.56 0.90 -2.48
N THR A 7 -10.44 1.75 -2.99
CA THR A 7 -10.83 3.01 -2.36
C THR A 7 -12.07 2.86 -1.47
N ASP A 8 -12.72 1.69 -1.46
CA ASP A 8 -13.89 1.42 -0.62
C ASP A 8 -13.47 1.09 0.82
N LYS A 9 -13.79 2.02 1.73
CA LYS A 9 -13.51 1.89 3.16
C LYS A 9 -14.22 0.69 3.79
N ASN A 10 -15.43 0.35 3.33
CA ASN A 10 -16.20 -0.76 3.90
C ASN A 10 -15.54 -2.10 3.57
N LEU A 11 -14.98 -2.24 2.36
CA LEU A 11 -14.22 -3.43 1.97
C LEU A 11 -12.94 -3.57 2.79
N ILE A 12 -12.23 -2.47 3.05
CA ILE A 12 -11.02 -2.47 3.90
C ILE A 12 -11.36 -2.89 5.34
N ILE A 13 -12.40 -2.31 5.93
CA ILE A 13 -12.84 -2.66 7.30
C ILE A 13 -13.25 -4.14 7.36
N ALA A 14 -13.99 -4.62 6.36
CA ALA A 14 -14.37 -6.03 6.28
C ALA A 14 -13.15 -6.96 6.16
N ALA A 15 -12.12 -6.55 5.41
CA ALA A 15 -10.87 -7.30 5.31
C ALA A 15 -10.11 -7.35 6.64
N ILE A 16 -10.01 -6.23 7.36
CA ILE A 16 -9.38 -6.14 8.69
C ILE A 16 -10.10 -7.06 9.69
N ASN A 17 -11.43 -7.02 9.71
CA ASN A 17 -12.23 -7.84 10.64
C ASN A 17 -12.11 -9.35 10.42
N ARG A 18 -11.65 -9.78 9.23
CA ARG A 18 -11.41 -11.18 8.89
C ARG A 18 -9.99 -11.64 9.24
N LEU A 19 -9.10 -10.75 9.68
CA LEU A 19 -7.74 -11.12 10.06
C LEU A 19 -7.77 -12.08 11.25
N ARG A 20 -7.08 -13.20 11.08
CA ARG A 20 -6.87 -14.20 12.13
C ARG A 20 -5.36 -14.46 12.26
N PRO A 21 -4.81 -14.53 13.47
CA PRO A 21 -3.43 -14.92 13.67
C PRO A 21 -3.16 -16.28 13.02
N GLN A 22 -2.12 -16.34 12.20
CA GLN A 22 -1.64 -17.57 11.58
C GLN A 22 -0.28 -17.95 12.19
N ARG A 23 0.09 -19.22 12.11
CA ARG A 23 1.35 -19.72 12.69
C ARG A 23 2.60 -19.29 11.91
N ALA A 24 2.41 -18.76 10.71
CA ALA A 24 3.48 -18.50 9.76
C ALA A 24 3.52 -17.00 9.46
N THR A 25 4.70 -16.39 9.60
CA THR A 25 4.97 -14.97 9.43
C THR A 25 5.95 -14.80 8.26
N ALA A 26 5.44 -14.37 7.11
CA ALA A 26 6.22 -14.13 5.89
C ALA A 26 6.34 -12.63 5.62
N ILE A 27 7.22 -11.95 6.36
CA ILE A 27 7.41 -10.50 6.23
C ILE A 27 7.99 -10.17 4.85
N GLY A 28 9.01 -10.91 4.39
CA GLY A 28 9.62 -10.63 3.09
C GLY A 28 8.64 -10.81 1.91
N ARG A 29 7.82 -11.87 1.96
CA ARG A 29 6.77 -12.08 0.94
C ARG A 29 5.70 -10.99 0.98
N ALA A 30 5.33 -10.53 2.18
CA ALA A 30 4.38 -9.43 2.33
C ALA A 30 4.89 -8.14 1.70
N ILE A 31 6.17 -7.79 1.91
CA ILE A 31 6.80 -6.61 1.27
C ILE A 31 6.73 -6.74 -0.26
N LEU A 32 7.08 -7.90 -0.83
CA LEU A 32 7.03 -8.11 -2.28
C LEU A 32 5.62 -7.96 -2.84
N VAL A 33 4.61 -8.58 -2.21
CA VAL A 33 3.22 -8.47 -2.64
C VAL A 33 2.70 -7.04 -2.53
N SER A 34 3.11 -6.30 -1.50
CA SER A 34 2.79 -4.87 -1.39
C SER A 34 3.45 -4.05 -2.49
N LEU A 35 4.70 -4.35 -2.85
CA LEU A 35 5.36 -3.68 -3.97
C LEU A 35 4.67 -4.01 -5.30
N ASP A 36 4.31 -5.27 -5.56
CA ASP A 36 3.57 -5.64 -6.76
C ASP A 36 2.25 -4.86 -6.86
N ALA A 37 1.53 -4.73 -5.75
CA ALA A 37 0.27 -3.99 -5.69
C ALA A 37 0.44 -2.47 -5.91
N ILE A 38 1.60 -1.90 -5.52
CA ILE A 38 1.93 -0.49 -5.77
C ILE A 38 2.22 -0.26 -7.27
N PHE A 39 2.88 -1.21 -7.91
CA PHE A 39 3.34 -1.12 -9.30
C PHE A 39 2.47 -1.92 -10.27
N GLU A 40 1.26 -2.33 -9.86
CA GLU A 40 0.31 -3.08 -10.68
C GLU A 40 -0.04 -2.25 -11.94
N GLY A 41 0.42 -2.70 -13.11
CA GLY A 41 0.31 -1.99 -14.40
C GLY A 41 1.63 -1.50 -15.01
N ALA A 42 2.76 -1.61 -14.31
CA ALA A 42 4.10 -1.52 -14.92
C ALA A 42 4.47 -2.91 -15.46
N GLU A 43 4.06 -3.22 -16.69
CA GLU A 43 3.93 -4.58 -17.25
C GLU A 43 5.19 -5.46 -17.27
N ASP A 44 6.40 -4.96 -17.00
CA ASP A 44 7.65 -5.73 -17.21
C ASP A 44 8.51 -6.04 -15.96
N ASP A 45 8.26 -5.49 -14.76
CA ASP A 45 9.22 -5.56 -13.63
C ASP A 45 8.61 -5.85 -12.24
N LEU A 46 7.78 -6.91 -12.14
CA LEU A 46 7.17 -7.32 -10.86
C LEU A 46 8.20 -7.89 -9.86
N PRO A 47 8.37 -7.30 -8.67
CA PRO A 47 9.31 -7.77 -7.65
C PRO A 47 9.11 -9.22 -7.22
N SER A 48 7.87 -9.68 -7.07
CA SER A 48 7.63 -11.04 -6.55
C SER A 48 7.99 -12.16 -7.52
N ALA A 49 8.01 -11.89 -8.82
CA ALA A 49 8.39 -12.87 -9.85
C ALA A 49 9.87 -13.26 -9.71
N ALA A 50 10.72 -12.28 -9.39
CA ALA A 50 12.15 -12.50 -9.16
C ALA A 50 12.45 -13.44 -7.98
N PHE A 51 11.52 -13.53 -7.01
CA PHE A 51 11.65 -14.40 -5.83
C PHE A 51 10.81 -15.68 -5.93
N GLN A 52 10.07 -15.88 -7.02
CA GLN A 52 9.17 -17.02 -7.20
C GLN A 52 9.92 -18.32 -7.53
N ASN A 53 11.09 -18.20 -8.17
CA ASN A 53 11.94 -19.31 -8.61
C ASN A 53 13.27 -19.44 -7.83
N LEU A 54 13.43 -18.73 -6.70
CA LEU A 54 14.65 -18.82 -5.90
C LEU A 54 14.61 -20.09 -5.06
N ASP A 55 15.62 -20.94 -5.25
CA ASP A 55 15.89 -22.06 -4.34
C ASP A 55 16.29 -21.48 -2.96
N PRO A 56 15.56 -21.81 -1.88
CA PRO A 56 15.86 -21.32 -0.55
C PRO A 56 17.26 -21.74 -0.03
N ASN A 57 17.92 -22.71 -0.68
CA ASN A 57 19.27 -23.17 -0.36
C ASN A 57 20.36 -22.64 -1.31
N ALA A 58 20.00 -21.92 -2.38
CA ALA A 58 20.99 -21.38 -3.32
C ALA A 58 21.62 -20.09 -2.77
N ALA A 59 22.93 -20.11 -2.61
CA ALA A 59 23.72 -18.95 -2.21
C ALA A 59 24.07 -18.08 -3.45
N SER A 60 23.10 -17.40 -4.08
CA SER A 60 23.31 -16.36 -5.13
C SER A 60 21.97 -15.77 -5.62
N PRO A 61 21.99 -14.68 -6.40
CA PRO A 61 22.28 -13.29 -6.08
C PRO A 61 20.98 -12.51 -5.78
N ARG A 62 21.06 -11.41 -5.02
CA ARG A 62 19.94 -10.48 -4.81
C ARG A 62 19.47 -9.97 -6.19
N PRO A 63 18.22 -10.21 -6.63
CA PRO A 63 17.76 -9.72 -7.93
C PRO A 63 17.89 -8.20 -7.99
N THR A 64 18.72 -7.67 -8.87
CA THR A 64 18.80 -6.21 -9.11
C THR A 64 17.75 -5.84 -10.13
N LEU A 65 16.63 -5.29 -9.67
CA LEU A 65 15.62 -4.72 -10.55
C LEU A 65 15.98 -3.24 -10.83
N PRO A 66 15.67 -2.71 -12.02
CA PRO A 66 16.05 -1.35 -12.39
C PRO A 66 15.38 -0.31 -11.47
N PRO A 67 16.11 0.74 -11.04
CA PRO A 67 15.53 1.84 -10.28
C PRO A 67 14.42 2.56 -11.06
N LEU A 68 13.46 3.16 -10.35
CA LEU A 68 12.47 4.02 -11.00
C LEU A 68 13.17 5.17 -11.77
N PRO A 69 12.69 5.54 -12.97
CA PRO A 69 13.21 6.68 -13.70
C PRO A 69 13.13 7.97 -12.88
N GLY A 70 14.26 8.68 -12.75
CA GLY A 70 14.28 10.06 -12.29
C GLY A 70 14.44 10.31 -10.79
N GLY A 71 14.81 9.32 -9.98
CA GLY A 71 15.15 9.52 -8.55
C GLY A 71 14.00 10.09 -7.69
N GLN A 72 12.78 10.09 -8.22
CA GLN A 72 11.59 10.57 -7.52
C GLN A 72 11.06 9.46 -6.61
N LYS A 73 10.74 9.84 -5.36
CA LYS A 73 10.11 8.93 -4.41
C LYS A 73 8.75 8.51 -4.94
N ALA A 74 8.43 7.22 -4.86
CA ALA A 74 7.11 6.74 -5.25
C ALA A 74 6.05 7.44 -4.38
N PRO A 75 4.88 7.81 -4.92
CA PRO A 75 3.76 8.35 -4.15
C PRO A 75 3.07 7.29 -3.27
N ALA A 76 3.80 6.24 -2.88
CA ALA A 76 3.31 5.10 -2.13
C ALA A 76 4.22 4.83 -0.94
N SER A 77 3.65 4.27 0.12
CA SER A 77 4.39 3.88 1.31
C SER A 77 3.78 2.59 1.86
N ILE A 78 4.61 1.75 2.47
CA ILE A 78 4.19 0.48 3.08
C ILE A 78 4.20 0.68 4.59
N VAL A 79 3.12 0.31 5.26
CA VAL A 79 3.06 0.24 6.73
C VAL A 79 3.10 -1.22 7.14
N LEU A 80 4.19 -1.61 7.81
CA LEU A 80 4.44 -2.98 8.26
C LEU A 80 4.14 -3.12 9.76
N LEU A 81 3.04 -3.79 10.10
CA LEU A 81 2.66 -4.10 11.48
C LEU A 81 3.04 -5.55 11.83
N THR A 82 4.02 -5.75 12.72
CA THR A 82 4.55 -7.09 13.03
C THR A 82 5.32 -7.12 14.36
N ASP A 83 5.57 -8.33 14.87
CA ASP A 83 6.51 -8.60 15.97
C ASP A 83 7.96 -8.80 15.47
N GLY A 84 8.21 -8.65 14.16
CA GLY A 84 9.55 -8.73 13.56
C GLY A 84 10.08 -10.15 13.35
N GLN A 85 9.37 -11.17 13.86
CA GLN A 85 9.76 -12.57 13.75
C GLN A 85 9.35 -13.14 12.39
N ASN A 86 10.30 -13.26 11.46
CA ASN A 86 10.06 -13.90 10.17
C ASN A 86 10.44 -15.39 10.20
N ASN A 87 9.52 -16.27 9.78
CA ASN A 87 9.75 -17.73 9.75
C ASN A 87 9.53 -18.36 8.36
N GLN A 88 9.47 -17.55 7.31
CA GLN A 88 9.28 -17.98 5.92
C GLN A 88 10.26 -17.27 4.97
N PHE A 89 10.56 -17.89 3.84
CA PHE A 89 11.35 -17.27 2.77
C PHE A 89 10.48 -16.31 1.92
N PRO A 90 11.05 -15.21 1.38
CA PRO A 90 12.41 -14.70 1.59
C PRO A 90 12.59 -13.97 2.93
N PRO A 91 13.82 -13.89 3.47
CA PRO A 91 14.12 -13.06 4.62
C PRO A 91 13.79 -11.58 4.34
N PRO A 92 13.34 -10.79 5.34
CA PRO A 92 12.89 -9.42 5.11
C PRO A 92 14.00 -8.54 4.53
N LEU A 93 15.20 -8.59 5.12
CA LEU A 93 16.35 -7.82 4.67
C LEU A 93 16.85 -8.20 3.27
N ALA A 94 16.47 -9.37 2.74
CA ALA A 94 16.83 -9.75 1.37
C ALA A 94 16.03 -8.96 0.32
N VAL A 95 14.80 -8.55 0.66
CA VAL A 95 13.86 -7.89 -0.26
C VAL A 95 13.75 -6.39 -0.05
N VAL A 96 14.21 -5.85 1.08
CA VAL A 96 14.05 -4.43 1.45
C VAL A 96 14.69 -3.49 0.42
N ASP A 97 15.83 -3.87 -0.16
CA ASP A 97 16.49 -3.11 -1.23
C ASP A 97 15.58 -2.90 -2.45
N GLN A 98 14.61 -3.78 -2.70
CA GLN A 98 13.63 -3.63 -3.77
C GLN A 98 12.67 -2.47 -3.54
N ALA A 99 12.32 -2.21 -2.28
CA ALA A 99 11.51 -1.06 -1.90
C ALA A 99 12.35 0.22 -1.95
N ALA A 100 13.56 0.18 -1.40
CA ALA A 100 14.47 1.33 -1.34
C ALA A 100 14.85 1.83 -2.75
N SER A 101 15.25 0.93 -3.66
CA SER A 101 15.60 1.27 -5.05
C SER A 101 14.46 1.91 -5.86
N ARG A 102 13.21 1.68 -5.43
CA ARG A 102 12.00 2.25 -6.02
C ARG A 102 11.44 3.43 -5.22
N GLY A 103 12.22 3.97 -4.27
CA GLY A 103 11.79 5.10 -3.45
C GLY A 103 10.51 4.85 -2.66
N VAL A 104 10.18 3.60 -2.36
CA VAL A 104 9.04 3.21 -1.51
C VAL A 104 9.51 3.14 -0.07
N ARG A 105 8.94 4.01 0.78
CA ARG A 105 9.26 4.03 2.22
C ARG A 105 8.49 2.93 2.95
N ILE A 106 9.17 2.23 3.86
CA ILE A 106 8.54 1.24 4.75
C ILE A 106 8.54 1.78 6.17
N TYR A 107 7.35 2.06 6.71
CA TYR A 107 7.14 2.42 8.11
C TYR A 107 6.85 1.14 8.89
N THR A 108 7.66 0.86 9.91
CA THR A 108 7.52 -0.38 10.69
C THR A 108 6.92 -0.09 12.06
N ILE A 109 5.86 -0.82 12.41
CA ILE A 109 5.18 -0.72 13.69
C ILE A 109 5.37 -2.06 14.42
N GLY A 110 6.16 -2.03 15.48
CA GLY A 110 6.41 -3.17 16.35
C GLY A 110 5.25 -3.40 17.32
N VAL A 111 4.66 -4.60 17.29
CA VAL A 111 3.61 -5.01 18.24
C VAL A 111 4.13 -6.14 19.13
N GLY A 112 3.98 -5.98 20.44
CA GLY A 112 4.41 -6.96 21.44
C GLY A 112 5.50 -6.40 22.36
N SER A 113 6.08 -7.29 23.16
CA SER A 113 7.10 -6.94 24.15
C SER A 113 8.44 -7.60 23.79
N ALA A 114 9.54 -6.88 24.00
CA ALA A 114 10.91 -7.39 23.81
C ALA A 114 11.27 -8.53 24.78
N GLN A 115 10.64 -8.57 25.95
CA GLN A 115 10.82 -9.63 26.96
C GLN A 115 10.18 -10.97 26.52
N GLY A 116 9.36 -10.91 25.46
CA GLY A 116 8.59 -12.02 24.93
C GLY A 116 7.25 -12.14 25.63
N THR A 117 6.18 -12.29 24.85
CA THR A 117 4.83 -12.57 25.36
C THR A 117 4.38 -13.95 24.92
N ILE A 118 3.45 -14.55 25.68
CA ILE A 118 2.86 -15.83 25.31
C ILE A 118 1.59 -15.54 24.51
N VAL A 119 1.63 -15.81 23.20
CA VAL A 119 0.46 -15.70 22.33
C VAL A 119 -0.17 -17.08 22.20
N ARG A 120 -1.50 -17.15 22.40
CA ARG A 120 -2.25 -18.39 22.23
C ARG A 120 -2.79 -18.48 20.81
N ILE A 121 -2.20 -19.36 20.00
CA ILE A 121 -2.64 -19.60 18.61
C ILE A 121 -3.15 -21.05 18.53
N GLN A 122 -4.43 -21.22 18.16
CA GLN A 122 -5.05 -22.54 17.98
C GLN A 122 -4.86 -23.50 19.18
N GLY A 123 -4.97 -22.98 20.40
CA GLY A 123 -4.87 -23.77 21.63
C GLY A 123 -3.45 -24.07 22.13
N ARG A 124 -2.39 -23.67 21.40
CA ARG A 124 -1.00 -23.78 21.85
C ARG A 124 -0.42 -22.43 22.26
N GLN A 125 0.45 -22.45 23.27
CA GLN A 125 1.21 -21.29 23.73
C GLN A 125 2.48 -21.17 22.90
N ILE A 126 2.69 -20.03 22.24
CA ILE A 126 3.90 -19.70 21.50
C ILE A 126 4.52 -18.47 22.14
N ARG A 127 5.80 -18.54 22.48
CA ARG A 127 6.55 -17.39 22.97
C ARG A 127 7.03 -16.58 21.77
N THR A 128 6.55 -15.36 21.63
CA THR A 128 6.97 -14.43 20.57
C THR A 128 7.64 -13.24 21.23
N ALA A 129 8.83 -12.86 20.75
CA ALA A 129 9.55 -11.68 21.22
C ALA A 129 9.70 -10.69 20.06
N LEU A 130 9.46 -9.42 20.36
CA LEU A 130 9.58 -8.35 19.39
C LEU A 130 11.04 -8.22 18.90
N ASP A 131 11.27 -8.44 17.61
CA ASP A 131 12.55 -8.19 16.96
C ASP A 131 12.62 -6.74 16.46
N GLU A 132 12.89 -5.81 17.38
CA GLU A 132 13.03 -4.39 17.05
C GLU A 132 14.24 -4.11 16.14
N VAL A 133 15.29 -4.92 16.23
CA VAL A 133 16.53 -4.69 15.48
C VAL A 133 16.28 -4.85 13.99
N THR A 134 15.57 -5.92 13.61
CA THR A 134 15.19 -6.15 12.22
C THR A 134 14.24 -5.06 11.72
N LEU A 135 13.26 -4.63 12.53
CA LEU A 135 12.30 -3.60 12.12
C LEU A 135 12.94 -2.22 11.92
N LYS A 136 13.80 -1.78 12.85
CA LYS A 136 14.56 -0.53 12.72
C LYS A 136 15.41 -0.52 11.46
N LYS A 137 16.06 -1.64 11.15
CA LYS A 137 16.89 -1.77 9.94
C LYS A 137 16.07 -1.70 8.65
N ILE A 138 14.86 -2.25 8.62
CA ILE A 138 13.95 -2.14 7.47
C ILE A 138 13.54 -0.68 7.24
N ALA A 139 13.14 0.01 8.31
CA ALA A 139 12.75 1.41 8.24
C ALA A 139 13.90 2.30 7.76
N GLU A 140 15.09 2.14 8.35
CA GLU A 140 16.30 2.90 8.00
C GLU A 140 16.70 2.74 6.53
N LEU A 141 16.74 1.50 6.03
CA LEU A 141 17.12 1.21 4.64
C LEU A 141 16.16 1.80 3.60
N THR A 142 14.92 2.10 3.99
CA THR A 142 13.88 2.62 3.08
C THR A 142 13.52 4.08 3.37
N GLU A 143 14.28 4.75 4.24
CA GLU A 143 13.99 6.12 4.70
C GLU A 143 12.58 6.27 5.30
N GLY A 144 12.09 5.22 5.96
CA GLY A 144 10.88 5.23 6.78
C GLY A 144 11.20 5.44 8.27
N GLU A 145 10.17 5.33 9.11
CA GLU A 145 10.31 5.43 10.57
C GLU A 145 9.85 4.15 11.27
N TYR A 146 10.54 3.84 12.37
CA TYR A 146 10.16 2.77 13.28
C TYR A 146 9.34 3.33 14.45
N TYR A 147 8.25 2.64 14.76
CA TYR A 147 7.41 2.94 15.90
C TYR A 147 7.22 1.69 16.76
N ASN A 148 7.36 1.85 18.07
CA ASN A 148 6.93 0.83 19.03
C ASN A 148 5.51 1.17 19.45
N ALA A 149 4.55 0.30 19.12
CA ALA A 149 3.17 0.47 19.50
C ALA A 149 2.77 -0.60 20.51
N SER A 150 2.98 -0.28 21.77
CA SER A 150 2.55 -1.14 22.89
C SER A 150 1.07 -0.92 23.23
N THR A 151 0.47 0.21 22.84
CA THR A 151 -0.92 0.59 23.16
C THR A 151 -1.69 1.17 21.96
N GLU A 152 -3.03 1.17 22.04
CA GLU A 152 -3.91 1.79 21.03
C GLU A 152 -3.61 3.29 20.84
N THR A 153 -3.31 3.99 21.94
CA THR A 153 -2.95 5.41 21.92
C THR A 153 -1.67 5.65 21.11
N ASP A 154 -0.69 4.75 21.22
CA ASP A 154 0.55 4.85 20.46
C ASP A 154 0.28 4.63 18.96
N LEU A 155 -0.55 3.64 18.60
CA LEU A 155 -0.94 3.43 17.20
C LEU A 155 -1.58 4.67 16.59
N ARG A 156 -2.49 5.34 17.30
CA ARG A 156 -3.15 6.57 16.82
C ARG A 156 -2.13 7.67 16.51
N LYS A 157 -1.18 7.90 17.42
CA LYS A 157 -0.11 8.90 17.24
C LYS A 157 0.78 8.60 16.05
N VAL A 158 1.08 7.32 15.80
CA VAL A 158 1.82 6.90 14.61
C VAL A 158 1.08 7.30 13.34
N TYR A 159 -0.21 6.98 13.24
CA TYR A 159 -1.01 7.35 12.06
C TYR A 159 -1.18 8.86 11.89
N GLU A 160 -1.19 9.64 12.96
CA GLU A 160 -1.20 11.11 12.90
C GLU A 160 0.15 11.68 12.41
N THR A 161 1.26 11.01 12.72
CA THR A 161 2.62 11.44 12.33
C THR A 161 2.97 11.04 10.89
N LEU A 162 2.36 9.97 10.37
CA LEU A 162 2.44 9.56 8.96
C LEU A 162 1.83 10.67 8.07
N THR A 163 2.65 11.69 7.79
CA THR A 163 2.28 12.90 7.07
C THR A 163 1.70 12.52 5.72
N THR A 164 0.44 12.90 5.50
CA THR A 164 -0.25 12.85 4.21
C THR A 164 0.54 13.68 3.19
N GLN A 165 1.37 13.03 2.37
CA GLN A 165 1.95 13.71 1.20
C GLN A 165 0.83 13.90 0.17
N LEU A 166 0.51 15.15 -0.14
CA LEU A 166 -0.39 15.51 -1.22
C LEU A 166 0.26 15.09 -2.55
N VAL A 167 -0.26 14.02 -3.15
CA VAL A 167 0.12 13.59 -4.49
C VAL A 167 -0.98 14.03 -5.44
N ILE A 168 -0.62 14.84 -6.44
CA ILE A 168 -1.54 15.23 -7.50
C ILE A 168 -1.67 14.05 -8.46
N ARG A 169 -2.84 13.41 -8.48
CA ARG A 169 -3.19 12.41 -9.49
C ARG A 169 -4.00 13.08 -10.59
N GLN A 170 -3.52 13.04 -11.83
CA GLN A 170 -4.31 13.46 -12.98
C GLN A 170 -5.34 12.38 -13.28
N GLU A 171 -6.62 12.71 -13.12
CA GLU A 171 -7.74 11.86 -13.51
C GLU A 171 -8.37 12.41 -14.80
N LYS A 172 -8.71 11.51 -15.73
CA LYS A 172 -9.42 11.90 -16.96
C LYS A 172 -10.87 12.22 -16.59
N THR A 173 -11.21 13.49 -16.49
CA THR A 173 -12.60 13.92 -16.31
C THR A 173 -13.31 14.01 -17.66
N GLU A 174 -14.48 13.39 -17.80
CA GLU A 174 -15.28 13.51 -19.01
C GLU A 174 -15.90 14.90 -19.12
N ILE A 175 -15.48 15.68 -20.12
CA ILE A 175 -16.02 17.01 -20.40
C ILE A 175 -17.36 16.98 -21.15
N THR A 176 -17.83 15.79 -21.56
CA THR A 176 -19.06 15.60 -22.35
C THR A 176 -20.28 16.20 -21.68
N ALA A 177 -20.39 16.11 -20.34
CA ALA A 177 -21.50 16.69 -19.59
C ALA A 177 -21.61 18.21 -19.79
N PHE A 178 -20.48 18.93 -19.81
CA PHE A 178 -20.46 20.37 -20.05
C PHE A 178 -20.88 20.72 -21.47
N PHE A 179 -20.41 19.96 -22.46
CA PHE A 179 -20.82 20.15 -23.86
C PHE A 179 -22.31 19.84 -24.08
N THR A 180 -22.83 18.78 -23.47
CA THR A 180 -24.26 18.42 -23.54
C THR A 180 -25.13 19.50 -22.89
N ALA A 181 -24.72 20.01 -21.72
CA ALA A 181 -25.43 21.11 -21.06
C ALA A 181 -25.42 22.38 -21.90
N ALA A 182 -24.27 22.74 -22.48
CA ALA A 182 -24.17 23.90 -23.38
C ALA A 182 -25.05 23.76 -24.63
N ALA A 183 -25.08 22.57 -25.24
CA ALA A 183 -25.95 22.27 -26.37
C ALA A 183 -27.44 22.36 -26.01
N ALA A 184 -27.84 21.85 -24.84
CA ALA A 184 -29.22 21.93 -24.35
C ALA A 184 -29.65 23.38 -24.13
N ILE A 185 -28.79 24.21 -23.54
CA ILE A 185 -29.05 25.65 -23.35
C ILE A 185 -29.22 26.35 -24.71
N LEU A 186 -28.33 26.08 -25.67
CA LEU A 186 -28.44 26.64 -27.01
C LEU A 186 -29.73 26.21 -27.72
N ALA A 187 -30.16 24.96 -27.57
CA ALA A 187 -31.40 24.46 -28.13
C ALA A 187 -32.64 25.16 -27.53
N ILE A 188 -32.65 25.42 -26.22
CA ILE A 188 -33.72 26.17 -25.55
C ILE A 188 -33.76 27.62 -26.04
N ILE A 189 -32.60 28.27 -26.15
CA ILE A 189 -32.50 29.64 -26.66
C ILE A 189 -32.97 29.72 -28.11
N ALA A 190 -32.53 28.79 -28.97
CA ALA A 190 -32.97 28.71 -30.35
C ALA A 190 -34.49 28.47 -30.46
N GLY A 191 -35.05 27.60 -29.62
CA GLY A 191 -36.49 27.38 -29.53
C GLY A 191 -37.26 28.64 -29.08
N GLY A 192 -36.77 29.34 -28.06
CA GLY A 192 -37.36 30.58 -27.57
C GLY A 192 -37.33 31.71 -28.62
N LEU A 193 -36.18 31.90 -29.28
CA LEU A 193 -36.02 32.85 -30.38
C LEU A 193 -36.90 32.47 -31.59
N SER A 194 -37.02 31.17 -31.89
CA SER A 194 -37.89 30.70 -32.98
C SER A 194 -39.35 31.04 -32.69
N LEU A 195 -39.84 30.85 -31.45
CA LEU A 195 -41.20 31.22 -31.08
C LEU A 195 -41.41 32.74 -31.13
N PHE A 196 -40.41 33.51 -30.69
CA PHE A 196 -40.45 34.98 -30.71
C PHE A 196 -40.47 35.53 -32.15
N TRP A 197 -39.64 34.99 -33.04
CA TRP A 197 -39.53 35.46 -34.43
C TRP A 197 -40.76 35.07 -35.27
N PHE A 198 -41.32 33.88 -35.05
CA PHE A 198 -42.51 33.43 -35.80
C PHE A 198 -43.84 33.92 -35.23
N ASN A 199 -43.83 34.70 -34.15
CA ASN A 199 -44.97 35.38 -33.50
C ASN A 199 -46.33 34.68 -33.69
N ARG A 200 -46.39 33.40 -33.32
CA ARG A 200 -47.65 32.65 -33.19
C ARG A 200 -48.10 32.67 -31.74
N LEU A 201 -48.31 33.87 -31.21
CA LEU A 201 -49.15 34.09 -30.04
C LEU A 201 -50.37 34.86 -30.56
N PRO A 202 -51.61 34.40 -30.32
CA PRO A 202 -52.80 35.18 -30.63
C PRO A 202 -52.83 36.50 -29.85
#